data_AF-A0A9D8Q4M1-F1
#
_entry.id   AF-A0A9D8Q4M1-F1
#
_cell.length_a   1.000
_cell.length_b   1.000
_cell.length_c   1.000
_cell.angle_alpha   90.00
_cell.angle_beta   90.00
_cell.angle_gamma   90.00
#
_symmetry.space_group_name_H-M   'P 1'
#
loop_
_entity.id
_entity.type
_entity.pdbx_description
1 polymer ?
#
loop_
_entity_poly.entity_id
_entity_poly.type
_entity_poly.pdbx_seq_one_letter_code
_entity_poly.pdbx_strand_id
1 'polypeptide(L)'
;MTAGQVLSRPIDVSTIPATGIERKFTATEAERAALAKAYGLVEVRSLTADLVASAGSRGSVRVEGRVTADIVQTCVVSLEPVEQK
;
A
#
# COMPACT_ATOMS: atom_id res chain seq x y z
N MET A 1 15.37 -7.36 -10.94
CA MET A 1 14.81 -6.00 -10.85
C MET A 1 13.38 -6.13 -10.35
N THR A 2 13.19 -6.27 -9.04
CA THR A 2 11.87 -6.57 -8.49
C THR A 2 11.27 -5.27 -7.97
N ALA A 3 10.37 -4.67 -8.74
CA ALA A 3 9.62 -3.48 -8.36
C ALA A 3 8.66 -3.70 -7.16
N GLY A 4 8.69 -4.87 -6.52
CA GLY A 4 7.74 -5.28 -5.47
C GLY A 4 8.16 -4.98 -4.04
N GLN A 5 9.35 -4.44 -3.79
CA GLN A 5 9.88 -4.28 -2.41
C GLN A 5 9.88 -2.83 -1.90
N VAL A 6 9.21 -1.92 -2.60
CA VAL A 6 9.13 -0.51 -2.18
C VAL A 6 8.30 -0.34 -0.92
N LEU A 7 7.35 -1.26 -0.68
CA LEU A 7 6.56 -1.35 0.53
C LEU A 7 6.39 -2.82 0.91
N SER A 8 7.26 -3.30 1.77
CA SER A 8 7.22 -4.68 2.26
C SER A 8 7.35 -4.71 3.76
N ARG A 9 6.27 -5.13 4.43
CA ARG A 9 6.25 -5.42 5.87
C ARG A 9 5.81 -6.86 6.06
N PRO A 10 6.76 -7.82 6.12
CA PRO A 10 6.42 -9.22 6.33
C PRO A 10 5.76 -9.37 7.70
N ILE A 11 4.66 -10.13 7.74
CA ILE A 11 3.96 -10.47 8.97
C ILE A 11 3.99 -11.99 9.07
N ASP A 12 4.36 -12.47 10.25
CA ASP A 12 4.34 -13.89 10.52
C ASP A 12 2.89 -14.36 10.70
N VAL A 13 2.43 -15.24 9.80
CA VAL A 13 1.04 -15.71 9.79
C VAL A 13 0.65 -16.49 11.04
N SER A 14 1.62 -17.09 11.74
CA SER A 14 1.39 -17.80 13.00
C SER A 14 1.15 -16.84 14.18
N THR A 15 1.49 -15.56 14.02
CA THR A 15 1.26 -14.52 15.03
C THR A 15 -0.09 -13.82 14.88
N ILE A 16 -0.89 -14.17 13.85
CA ILE A 16 -2.19 -13.55 13.58
C ILE A 16 -3.25 -14.26 14.43
N PRO A 17 -3.87 -13.59 15.42
CA PRO A 17 -4.93 -14.19 16.21
C PRO A 17 -6.23 -14.29 15.40
N ALA A 18 -7.13 -15.20 15.81
CA ALA A 18 -8.47 -15.30 15.23
C ALA A 18 -9.32 -14.05 15.43
N THR A 19 -9.03 -13.25 16.47
CA THR A 19 -9.66 -11.94 16.72
C THR A 19 -9.26 -10.86 15.73
N GLY A 20 -8.23 -11.09 14.91
CA GLY A 20 -7.68 -10.12 13.98
C GLY A 20 -6.59 -9.25 14.58
N ILE A 21 -5.66 -8.80 13.72
CA ILE A 21 -4.63 -7.82 14.03
C ILE A 21 -4.75 -6.64 13.06
N GLU A 22 -4.89 -5.45 13.63
CA GLU A 22 -4.88 -4.21 12.87
C GLU A 22 -3.44 -3.77 12.59
N ARG A 23 -3.19 -3.39 11.35
CA ARG A 23 -1.91 -2.90 10.85
C ARG A 23 -2.17 -1.65 10.04
N LYS A 24 -1.74 -0.53 10.62
CA LYS A 24 -1.75 0.77 9.98
C LYS A 24 -0.33 1.14 9.62
N PHE A 25 -0.11 1.56 8.39
CA PHE A 25 1.17 2.13 8.01
C PHE A 25 1.00 3.28 7.04
N THR A 26 1.92 4.22 7.15
CA THR A 26 2.05 5.36 6.26
C THR A 26 3.41 5.28 5.58
N ALA A 27 3.44 5.49 4.27
CA ALA A 27 4.67 5.52 3.50
C ALA A 27 5.51 6.74 3.89
N THR A 28 6.79 6.49 4.17
CA THR A 28 7.79 7.53 4.42
C THR A 28 8.17 8.26 3.13
N GLU A 29 8.83 9.43 3.25
CA GLU A 29 9.31 10.20 2.10
C GLU A 29 10.15 9.38 1.12
N ALA A 30 11.04 8.52 1.63
CA ALA A 30 11.87 7.64 0.82
C ALA A 30 11.04 6.59 0.06
N GLU A 31 10.07 5.97 0.73
CA GLU A 31 9.15 5.00 0.11
C GLU A 31 8.25 5.68 -0.94
N ARG A 32 7.74 6.89 -0.66
CA ARG A 32 6.94 7.69 -1.60
C ARG A 32 7.73 8.04 -2.87
N ALA A 33 8.98 8.48 -2.72
CA ALA A 33 9.86 8.79 -3.86
C ALA A 33 10.19 7.54 -4.68
N ALA A 34 10.44 6.42 -4.00
CA ALA A 34 10.69 5.14 -4.67
C ALA A 34 9.43 4.60 -5.37
N LEU A 35 8.24 4.81 -4.81
CA LEU A 35 6.97 4.49 -5.45
C LEU A 35 6.74 5.35 -6.69
N ALA A 36 6.95 6.66 -6.60
CA ALA A 36 6.83 7.56 -7.75
C ALA A 36 7.76 7.13 -8.89
N LYS A 37 9.01 6.79 -8.57
CA LYS A 37 9.99 6.27 -9.53
C LYS A 37 9.60 4.90 -10.11
N ALA A 38 9.07 3.99 -9.29
CA ALA A 38 8.70 2.65 -9.71
C ALA A 38 7.46 2.64 -10.63
N TYR A 39 6.51 3.53 -10.37
CA TYR A 39 5.23 3.62 -11.09
C TYR A 39 5.17 4.76 -12.13
N GLY A 40 6.24 5.54 -12.29
CA GLY A 40 6.29 6.66 -13.23
C GLY A 40 5.32 7.80 -12.88
N LEU A 41 5.04 7.99 -11.58
CA LEU A 41 4.18 9.06 -11.08
C LEU A 41 4.99 10.34 -10.91
N VAL A 42 4.33 11.51 -10.98
CA VAL A 42 4.98 12.80 -10.72
C VAL A 42 5.36 12.88 -9.26
N GLU A 43 4.42 12.55 -8.39
CA GLU A 43 4.59 12.59 -6.94
C GLU A 43 3.62 11.65 -6.24
N VAL A 44 4.04 11.05 -5.13
CA VAL A 44 3.14 10.39 -4.18
C VAL A 44 3.12 11.28 -2.93
N ARG A 45 2.03 12.02 -2.73
CA ARG A 45 1.87 12.96 -1.60
C ARG A 45 1.60 12.23 -0.31
N SER A 46 0.75 11.21 -0.33
CA SER A 46 0.52 10.36 0.82
C SER A 46 0.13 8.97 0.39
N LEU A 47 0.55 7.97 1.17
CA LEU A 47 0.05 6.61 1.02
C LEU A 47 -0.10 6.04 2.42
N THR A 48 -1.33 5.68 2.76
CA THR A 48 -1.68 5.06 4.03
C THR A 48 -2.46 3.79 3.74
N ALA A 49 -2.15 2.73 4.48
CA ALA A 49 -2.92 1.51 4.44
C ALA A 49 -3.36 1.14 5.86
N ASP A 50 -4.65 0.93 6.00
CA ASP A 50 -5.30 0.41 7.19
C ASP A 50 -5.77 -1.01 6.85
N LEU A 51 -5.02 -2.01 7.28
CA LEU A 51 -5.28 -3.42 7.02
C LEU A 51 -5.59 -4.16 8.32
N VAL A 52 -6.52 -5.09 8.26
CA VAL A 52 -6.90 -6.00 9.33
C VAL A 52 -6.64 -7.41 8.81
N ALA A 53 -5.72 -8.12 9.45
CA ALA A 53 -5.44 -9.51 9.12
C ALA A 53 -6.02 -10.41 10.20
N SER A 54 -6.81 -11.41 9.81
CA SER A 54 -7.47 -12.33 10.74
C SER A 54 -7.21 -13.76 10.32
N ALA A 55 -6.96 -14.64 11.29
CA ALA A 55 -6.83 -16.07 11.02
C ALA A 55 -8.20 -16.67 10.71
N GLY A 56 -8.30 -17.35 9.58
CA GLY A 56 -9.48 -18.07 9.13
C GLY A 56 -9.37 -19.58 9.38
N SER A 57 -10.41 -20.31 8.97
CA SER A 57 -10.46 -21.76 9.10
C SER A 57 -9.37 -22.44 8.27
N ARG A 58 -8.82 -23.55 8.79
CA ARG A 58 -7.81 -24.39 8.13
C ARG A 58 -6.50 -23.68 7.77
N GLY A 59 -6.06 -22.73 8.58
CA GLY A 59 -4.78 -22.03 8.36
C GLY A 59 -4.83 -20.99 7.24
N SER A 60 -6.02 -20.57 6.83
CA SER A 60 -6.18 -19.42 5.93
C SER A 60 -5.96 -18.12 6.69
N VAL A 61 -5.47 -17.09 6.00
CA VAL A 61 -5.39 -15.72 6.54
C VAL A 61 -6.26 -14.85 5.65
N ARG A 62 -7.20 -14.14 6.27
CA ARG A 62 -8.03 -13.14 5.60
C ARG A 62 -7.45 -11.77 5.91
N VAL A 63 -7.12 -11.01 4.87
CA VAL A 63 -6.66 -9.62 5.01
C VAL A 63 -7.70 -8.73 4.37
N GLU A 64 -8.27 -7.83 5.15
CA GLU A 64 -9.27 -6.85 4.71
C GLU A 64 -8.83 -5.47 5.15
N GLY A 65 -9.05 -4.45 4.33
CA GLY A 65 -8.64 -3.12 4.69
C GLY A 65 -8.79 -2.11 3.59
N ARG A 66 -8.35 -0.89 3.86
CA ARG A 66 -8.39 0.23 2.94
C ARG A 66 -6.99 0.75 2.71
N VAL A 67 -6.63 0.87 1.44
CA VAL A 67 -5.44 1.61 1.02
C VAL A 67 -5.92 2.93 0.45
N THR A 68 -5.38 4.02 0.97
CA THR A 68 -5.66 5.38 0.52
C THR A 68 -4.35 5.98 0.08
N ALA A 69 -4.28 6.47 -1.15
CA ALA A 69 -3.10 7.14 -1.67
C ALA A 69 -3.50 8.42 -2.40
N ASP A 70 -2.80 9.50 -2.09
CA ASP A 70 -2.88 10.75 -2.81
C ASP A 70 -1.69 10.80 -3.76
N ILE A 71 -1.97 10.57 -5.05
CA ILE A 71 -0.96 10.48 -6.10
C ILE A 71 -1.18 11.59 -7.12
N VAL A 72 -0.08 12.20 -7.55
CA VAL A 72 -0.06 13.15 -8.67
C VAL A 72 0.48 12.40 -9.86
N GLN A 73 -0.38 12.16 -10.85
CA GLN A 73 -0.01 11.51 -12.10
C GLN A 73 -0.18 12.49 -13.26
N THR A 74 0.77 12.51 -14.20
CA THR A 74 0.58 13.16 -15.50
C THR A 74 -0.32 12.26 -16.34
N CYS A 75 -1.49 12.75 -16.76
CA CYS A 75 -2.46 11.96 -17.51
C CYS A 75 -1.87 11.49 -18.84
N VAL A 76 -1.70 10.17 -19.02
CA VAL A 76 -1.15 9.55 -20.23
C VAL A 76 -2.10 9.62 -21.43
N VAL A 77 -3.34 10.11 -21.27
CA VAL A 77 -4.30 10.28 -22.37
C VAL A 77 -4.52 11.75 -22.76
N SER A 78 -4.14 12.73 -21.93
CA SER A 78 -4.60 14.13 -22.16
C SER A 78 -3.55 15.22 -21.98
N LEU A 79 -2.32 14.93 -21.52
CA LEU A 79 -1.30 15.97 -21.21
C LEU A 79 -1.73 17.02 -20.16
N GLU A 80 -2.86 16.83 -19.46
CA GLU A 80 -3.30 17.68 -18.34
C GLU A 80 -3.22 16.90 -17.01
N PRO A 81 -2.79 17.52 -15.91
CA PRO A 81 -2.68 16.84 -14.61
C PRO A 81 -4.07 16.52 -14.05
N VAL A 82 -4.29 15.26 -13.66
CA VAL A 82 -5.54 14.81 -13.02
C VAL A 82 -5.26 14.40 -11.57
N GLU A 83 -5.98 15.04 -10.65
CA GLU A 83 -5.97 14.71 -9.22
C GLU A 83 -6.99 13.58 -8.97
N GLN A 84 -6.55 12.42 -8.45
CA GLN A 84 -7.46 11.33 -8.07
C GLN A 84 -7.48 11.17 -6.55
N LYS A 85 -8.69 11.22 -5.99
CA LYS A 85 -9.00 11.21 -4.56
C LYS A 85 -9.55 9.85 -4.12
#